data_AF-A0A4P7JJJ5-F1
#
_entry.id   AF-A0A4P7JJJ5-F1
#
_cell.length_a   1.000
_cell.length_b   1.000
_cell.length_c   1.000
_cell.angle_alpha   90.00
_cell.angle_beta   90.00
_cell.angle_gamma   90.00
#
_symmetry.space_group_name_H-M   'P 1'
#
loop_
_entity.id
_entity.type
_entity.pdbx_description
1 polymer ?
#
loop_
_entity_poly.entity_id
_entity_poly.type
_entity_poly.pdbx_seq_one_letter_code
_entity_poly.pdbx_strand_id
1 'polypeptide(L)'
;MPKHDQDSLFELWLDNKLSIEQAQQLEQLASQDEALAARLASARFIEQQALAFEPEPVPKWDKQSTFSDEKRPWWQWRAMPALSMAMSIVAIALVLFKVEISNTEQGLLVSFGGSQAMPTDVEQLVNARLIEFAKEQQVVMAEFNQDIISRQQDNNLKLATYVLSASRTERQQDISNIVSFVNEAREEDNLQQSLKMQQLDYKLQAQTIGYRIDGQSDAKPDTSNKQP
;
A
#
# COMPACT_ATOMS: atom_id res chain seq x y z
N MET A 1 13.16 -19.77 -44.57
CA MET A 1 11.94 -19.80 -43.72
C MET A 1 11.43 -18.37 -43.56
N PRO A 2 10.13 -18.13 -43.29
CA PRO A 2 9.61 -16.77 -43.14
C PRO A 2 10.22 -16.09 -41.91
N LYS A 3 10.71 -14.85 -42.05
CA LYS A 3 11.38 -14.06 -41.00
C LYS A 3 10.57 -13.96 -39.68
N HIS A 4 9.24 -13.98 -39.79
CA HIS A 4 8.32 -13.96 -38.65
C HIS A 4 8.51 -15.14 -37.67
N ASP A 5 8.97 -16.29 -38.15
CA ASP A 5 9.21 -17.47 -37.30
C ASP A 5 10.55 -17.39 -36.56
N GLN A 6 11.51 -16.62 -37.09
CA GLN A 6 12.79 -16.36 -36.43
C GLN A 6 12.63 -15.33 -35.30
N ASP A 7 11.82 -14.29 -35.54
CA ASP A 7 11.55 -13.26 -34.55
C ASP A 7 10.76 -13.82 -33.36
N SER A 8 9.79 -14.72 -33.57
CA SER A 8 9.02 -15.37 -32.50
C SER A 8 9.90 -16.29 -31.62
N LEU A 9 10.80 -17.07 -32.23
CA LEU A 9 11.76 -17.90 -31.49
C LEU A 9 12.75 -17.05 -30.68
N PHE A 10 13.16 -15.90 -31.22
CA PHE A 10 14.01 -14.96 -30.50
C PHE A 10 13.30 -14.30 -29.32
N GLU A 11 12.03 -13.91 -29.48
CA GLU A 11 11.21 -13.38 -28.38
C GLU A 11 11.01 -14.41 -27.26
N LEU A 12 10.68 -15.66 -27.62
CA LEU A 12 10.55 -16.76 -26.65
C LEU A 12 11.88 -17.07 -25.93
N TRP A 13 13.01 -16.81 -26.58
CA TRP A 13 14.34 -16.97 -26.00
C TRP A 13 14.66 -15.87 -24.99
N LEU A 14 14.34 -14.61 -25.30
CA LEU A 14 14.46 -13.49 -24.37
C LEU A 14 13.62 -13.70 -23.10
N ASP A 15 12.44 -14.30 -23.26
CA ASP A 15 11.52 -14.62 -22.17
C ASP A 15 11.92 -15.87 -21.37
N ASN A 16 13.00 -16.56 -21.74
CA ASN A 16 13.48 -17.81 -21.13
C ASN A 16 12.42 -18.95 -21.13
N LYS A 17 11.56 -19.00 -22.15
CA LYS A 17 10.48 -19.99 -22.32
C LYS A 17 10.75 -21.00 -23.44
N LEU A 18 11.99 -21.08 -23.91
CA LEU A 18 12.36 -21.90 -25.05
C LEU A 18 12.39 -23.40 -24.69
N SER A 19 11.80 -24.24 -25.54
CA SER A 19 11.97 -25.70 -25.42
C SER A 19 13.34 -26.14 -25.94
N ILE A 20 13.81 -27.31 -25.49
CA ILE A 20 15.14 -27.85 -25.85
C ILE A 20 15.29 -28.03 -27.37
N GLU A 21 14.21 -28.41 -28.07
CA GLU A 21 14.20 -28.59 -29.52
C GLU A 21 14.27 -27.24 -30.26
N GLN A 22 13.56 -26.23 -29.75
CA GLN A 22 13.56 -24.87 -30.30
C GLN A 22 14.91 -24.16 -30.09
N ALA A 23 15.61 -24.46 -29.00
CA ALA A 23 16.97 -23.95 -28.74
C ALA A 23 17.96 -24.44 -29.81
N GLN A 24 17.89 -25.72 -30.17
CA GLN A 24 18.73 -26.29 -31.23
C GLN A 24 18.41 -25.70 -32.61
N GLN A 25 17.14 -25.44 -32.89
CA GLN A 25 16.72 -24.77 -34.12
C GLN A 25 17.21 -23.32 -34.18
N LEU A 26 17.16 -22.59 -33.06
CA LEU A 26 17.65 -21.22 -32.97
C LEU A 26 19.18 -21.16 -33.16
N GLU A 27 19.94 -22.09 -32.60
CA GLU A 27 21.40 -22.18 -32.82
C GLU A 27 21.75 -22.51 -34.28
N GLN A 28 20.99 -23.42 -34.90
CA GLN A 28 21.13 -23.71 -36.34
C GLN A 28 20.79 -22.50 -37.21
N LEU A 29 19.77 -21.72 -36.83
CA LEU A 29 19.41 -20.48 -37.54
C LEU A 29 20.44 -19.37 -37.29
N ALA A 30 21.01 -19.26 -36.09
CA ALA A 30 22.07 -18.31 -35.76
C ALA A 30 23.37 -18.59 -36.54
N SER A 31 23.67 -19.85 -36.87
CA SER A 31 24.80 -20.19 -37.74
C SER A 31 24.59 -19.82 -39.22
N GLN A 32 23.35 -19.62 -39.64
CA GLN A 32 22.98 -19.29 -41.03
C GLN A 32 22.72 -17.79 -41.24
N ASP A 33 22.26 -17.08 -40.21
CA ASP A 33 21.88 -15.67 -40.26
C ASP A 33 22.74 -14.79 -39.34
N GLU A 34 23.64 -14.02 -39.95
CA GLU A 34 24.57 -13.11 -39.26
C GLU A 34 23.83 -12.01 -38.47
N ALA A 35 22.68 -11.54 -38.95
CA ALA A 35 21.91 -10.50 -38.28
C ALA A 35 21.27 -11.02 -36.98
N LEU A 36 20.82 -12.28 -36.97
CA LEU A 36 20.26 -12.93 -35.78
C LEU A 36 21.36 -13.26 -34.76
N ALA A 37 22.53 -13.73 -35.22
CA ALA A 37 23.70 -13.96 -34.37
C ALA A 37 24.16 -12.69 -33.63
N ALA A 38 24.22 -11.55 -34.34
CA ALA A 38 24.56 -10.27 -33.74
C ALA A 38 23.56 -9.84 -32.64
N ARG A 39 22.26 -10.08 -32.86
CA ARG A 39 21.20 -9.79 -31.88
C ARG A 39 21.34 -10.67 -30.63
N LEU A 40 21.55 -11.97 -30.79
CA LEU A 40 21.78 -12.89 -29.66
C LEU A 40 23.03 -12.50 -28.85
N ALA A 41 24.12 -12.16 -29.53
CA ALA A 41 25.34 -11.70 -28.88
C ALA A 41 25.09 -10.42 -28.06
N SER A 42 24.33 -9.46 -28.60
CA SER A 42 23.98 -8.23 -27.88
C SER A 42 23.13 -8.49 -26.64
N ALA A 43 22.15 -9.38 -26.74
CA ALA A 43 21.28 -9.74 -25.62
C ALA A 43 22.07 -10.45 -24.50
N ARG A 44 22.93 -11.42 -24.86
CA ARG A 44 23.86 -12.09 -23.92
C ARG A 44 24.81 -11.10 -23.24
N PHE A 45 25.33 -10.14 -23.98
CA PHE A 45 26.22 -9.11 -23.45
C PHE A 45 25.51 -8.20 -22.43
N ILE A 46 24.24 -7.87 -22.65
CA ILE A 46 23.43 -7.10 -21.70
C ILE A 46 23.11 -7.94 -20.46
N GLU A 47 22.72 -9.21 -20.64
CA GLU A 47 22.47 -10.15 -19.55
C GLU A 47 23.70 -10.29 -18.65
N GLN A 48 24.88 -10.46 -19.25
CA GLN A 48 26.14 -10.56 -18.52
C GLN A 48 26.47 -9.28 -17.73
N GLN A 49 26.23 -8.10 -18.30
CA GLN A 49 26.42 -6.83 -17.61
C GLN A 49 25.42 -6.61 -16.47
N ALA A 50 24.17 -7.03 -16.65
CA ALA A 50 23.15 -6.96 -15.62
C ALA A 50 23.50 -7.86 -14.42
N LEU A 51 24.04 -9.06 -14.68
CA LEU A 51 24.52 -9.98 -13.64
C LEU A 51 25.80 -9.48 -12.95
N ALA A 52 26.67 -8.79 -13.69
CA ALA A 52 27.91 -8.19 -13.17
C ALA A 52 27.70 -6.80 -12.55
N PHE A 53 26.45 -6.31 -12.46
CA PHE A 53 26.15 -5.02 -11.85
C PHE A 53 26.34 -5.12 -10.33
N GLU A 54 27.45 -4.56 -9.85
CA GLU A 54 27.70 -4.41 -8.43
C GLU A 54 27.16 -3.04 -7.96
N PRO A 55 26.26 -3.00 -6.96
CA PRO A 55 25.71 -1.75 -6.47
C PRO A 55 26.80 -0.95 -5.73
N GLU A 56 27.39 0.03 -6.40
CA GLU A 56 28.30 0.98 -5.78
C GLU A 56 27.54 1.88 -4.79
N PRO A 57 28.08 2.15 -3.58
CA PRO A 57 27.42 3.05 -2.65
C PRO A 57 27.31 4.46 -3.25
N VAL A 58 26.09 4.98 -3.29
CA VAL A 58 25.85 6.35 -3.74
C VAL A 58 26.66 7.33 -2.88
N PRO A 59 27.33 8.34 -3.51
CA PRO A 59 28.02 9.37 -2.76
C PRO A 59 27.06 10.04 -1.77
N LYS A 60 27.58 10.38 -0.58
CA LYS A 60 26.83 11.16 0.41
C LYS A 60 26.66 12.59 -0.10
N TRP A 61 25.67 12.79 -0.95
CA TRP A 61 25.29 14.11 -1.43
C TRP A 61 24.76 14.93 -0.26
N ASP A 62 25.47 15.97 0.12
CA ASP A 62 24.97 16.97 1.04
C ASP A 62 24.10 17.97 0.27
N LYS A 63 22.78 17.82 0.41
CA LYS A 63 21.79 18.69 -0.26
C LYS A 63 21.89 20.14 0.22
N GLN A 64 22.42 20.38 1.41
CA GLN A 64 22.60 21.73 1.95
C GLN A 64 23.79 22.43 1.32
N SER A 65 24.82 21.70 0.88
CA SER A 65 25.96 22.27 0.14
C SER A 65 25.59 22.83 -1.24
N THR A 66 24.46 22.38 -1.81
CA THR A 66 23.99 22.80 -3.14
C THR A 66 23.35 24.19 -3.11
N PHE A 67 22.83 24.61 -1.95
CA PHE A 67 22.28 25.94 -1.75
C PHE A 67 23.28 26.75 -0.96
N SER A 68 23.97 27.68 -1.62
CA SER A 68 24.77 28.67 -0.92
C SER A 68 23.89 29.41 0.09
N ASP A 69 24.22 29.30 1.39
CA ASP A 69 23.65 30.14 2.45
C ASP A 69 23.91 31.60 2.09
N GLU A 70 22.94 32.23 1.45
CA GLU A 70 22.98 33.63 1.11
C GLU A 70 22.94 34.40 2.44
N LYS A 71 24.11 34.90 2.87
CA LYS A 71 24.25 35.69 4.10
C LYS A 71 23.44 36.96 3.96
N ARG A 72 22.18 36.92 4.43
CA ARG A 72 21.28 38.07 4.36
C ARG A 72 21.86 39.22 5.21
N PRO A 73 21.92 40.45 4.68
CA PRO A 73 22.37 41.59 5.44
C PRO A 73 21.48 41.80 6.67
N TRP A 74 22.09 42.29 7.76
CA TRP A 74 21.45 42.50 9.05
C TRP A 74 20.24 43.46 9.05
N TRP A 75 19.98 44.15 7.94
CA TRP A 75 18.83 45.03 7.77
C TRP A 75 17.65 44.36 7.06
N GLN A 76 17.87 43.25 6.34
CA GLN A 76 16.81 42.46 5.69
C GLN A 76 16.16 41.46 6.65
N TRP A 77 15.96 41.87 7.90
CA TRP A 77 15.27 41.04 8.88
C TRP A 77 13.80 40.96 8.47
N ARG A 78 13.27 39.74 8.49
CA ARG A 78 11.91 39.37 8.04
C ARG A 78 10.78 40.12 8.78
N ALA A 79 11.12 40.92 9.77
CA ALA A 79 10.24 41.77 10.56
C ALA A 79 9.96 43.15 9.91
N MET A 80 10.73 43.61 8.91
CA MET A 80 10.50 44.92 8.29
C MET A 80 9.11 45.07 7.66
N PRO A 81 8.58 44.09 6.89
CA PRO A 81 7.22 44.17 6.36
C PRO A 81 6.15 44.10 7.47
N ALA A 82 6.41 43.35 8.54
CA ALA A 82 5.51 43.28 9.68
C ALA A 82 5.46 44.62 10.44
N LEU A 83 6.59 45.33 10.55
CA LEU A 83 6.68 46.65 11.14
C LEU A 83 5.91 47.70 10.31
N SER A 84 6.04 47.67 8.98
CA SER A 84 5.27 48.58 8.12
C SER A 84 3.77 48.33 8.21
N MET A 85 3.36 47.06 8.31
CA MET A 85 1.96 46.69 8.49
C MET A 85 1.44 47.15 9.86
N ALA A 86 2.21 46.94 10.93
CA ALA A 86 1.85 47.41 12.28
C ALA A 86 1.71 48.93 12.33
N MET A 87 2.63 49.69 11.72
CA MET A 87 2.54 51.15 11.63
C MET A 87 1.33 51.62 10.82
N SER A 88 0.96 50.92 9.74
CA SER A 88 -0.27 51.22 9.00
C SER A 88 -1.52 51.02 9.86
N ILE A 89 -1.59 49.93 10.64
CA ILE A 89 -2.72 49.66 11.53
C ILE A 89 -2.80 50.73 12.62
N VAL A 90 -1.66 51.12 13.21
CA VAL A 90 -1.59 52.19 14.22
C VAL A 90 -2.03 53.52 13.64
N ALA A 91 -1.59 53.88 12.42
CA ALA A 91 -2.01 55.12 11.77
C ALA A 91 -3.53 55.16 11.54
N ILE A 92 -4.12 54.06 11.06
CA ILE A 92 -5.58 53.94 10.90
C ILE A 92 -6.29 54.08 12.25
N ALA A 93 -5.78 53.44 13.31
CA ALA A 93 -6.34 53.55 14.65
C ALA A 93 -6.31 54.99 15.16
N LEU A 94 -5.20 55.72 14.98
CA LEU A 94 -5.08 57.12 15.40
C LEU A 94 -6.10 58.03 14.70
N VAL A 95 -6.39 57.77 13.43
CA VAL A 95 -7.41 58.50 12.66
C VAL A 95 -8.82 58.18 13.16
N LEU A 96 -9.13 56.90 13.38
CA LEU A 96 -10.45 56.47 13.88
C LEU A 96 -10.74 56.99 15.29
N PHE A 97 -9.73 57.01 16.16
CA PHE A 97 -9.86 57.51 17.53
C PHE A 97 -9.75 59.03 17.66
N LYS A 98 -9.56 59.76 16.55
CA LYS A 98 -9.37 61.22 16.50
C LYS A 98 -8.39 61.68 17.60
N VAL A 99 -7.20 61.08 17.61
CA VAL A 99 -6.21 61.36 18.66
C VAL A 99 -5.62 62.74 18.44
N GLU A 100 -5.86 63.65 19.40
CA GLU A 100 -5.31 64.99 19.39
C GLU A 100 -4.12 65.06 20.35
N ILE A 101 -2.95 65.40 19.80
CA ILE A 101 -1.73 65.60 20.56
C ILE A 101 -1.53 67.11 20.70
N SER A 102 -1.71 67.64 21.91
CA SER A 102 -1.48 69.04 22.22
C SER A 102 -0.25 69.18 23.11
N ASN A 103 0.66 70.06 22.69
CA ASN A 103 1.87 70.37 23.45
C ASN A 103 1.61 71.58 24.33
N THR A 104 1.51 71.38 25.65
CA THR A 104 1.32 72.46 26.63
C THR A 104 2.60 72.61 27.46
N GLU A 105 2.86 73.78 28.04
CA GLU A 105 4.10 74.07 28.80
C GLU A 105 4.40 73.08 29.96
N GLN A 106 3.41 72.31 30.43
CA GLN A 106 3.58 71.25 31.44
C GLN A 106 3.69 69.80 30.89
N GLY A 107 3.70 69.58 29.58
CA GLY A 107 3.95 68.26 28.98
C GLY A 107 3.02 67.89 27.82
N LEU A 108 3.27 66.70 27.26
CA LEU A 108 2.51 66.14 26.13
C LEU A 108 1.20 65.54 26.63
N LEU A 109 0.07 66.11 26.22
CA LEU A 109 -1.26 65.55 26.51
C LEU A 109 -1.81 64.87 25.24
N VAL A 110 -2.18 63.60 25.36
CA VAL A 110 -2.81 62.82 24.29
C VAL A 110 -4.29 62.65 24.65
N SER A 111 -5.19 63.28 23.88
CA SER A 111 -6.64 63.19 24.08
C SER A 111 -7.28 62.28 23.03
N PHE A 112 -8.17 61.39 23.45
CA PHE A 112 -8.86 60.41 22.58
C PHE A 112 -10.34 60.75 22.50
N GLY A 113 -10.85 60.98 21.30
CA GLY A 113 -12.24 61.39 21.08
C GLY A 113 -12.42 62.87 21.38
N GLY A 114 -12.51 63.67 20.32
CA GLY A 114 -12.76 65.11 20.40
C GLY A 114 -13.81 65.46 21.47
N SER A 115 -13.46 66.45 22.29
CA SER A 115 -14.29 66.99 23.36
C SER A 115 -15.74 67.21 22.91
N GLN A 116 -16.68 66.78 23.76
CA GLN A 116 -18.16 66.76 23.64
C GLN A 116 -18.82 65.53 22.97
N ALA A 117 -18.98 64.44 23.72
CA ALA A 117 -20.28 63.74 23.87
C ALA A 117 -20.21 62.59 24.90
N MET A 118 -20.87 62.79 26.04
CA MET A 118 -21.52 61.83 26.94
C MET A 118 -20.93 60.39 27.04
N PRO A 119 -20.10 60.08 28.06
CA PRO A 119 -19.57 58.72 28.30
C PRO A 119 -20.66 57.65 28.50
N THR A 120 -21.88 58.03 28.88
CA THR A 120 -22.99 57.10 29.15
C THR A 120 -23.63 56.51 27.89
N ASP A 121 -23.67 57.22 26.75
CA ASP A 121 -24.29 56.70 25.52
C ASP A 121 -23.39 55.68 24.83
N VAL A 122 -22.08 55.90 24.88
CA VAL A 122 -21.08 54.96 24.34
C VAL A 122 -21.10 53.66 25.14
N GLU A 123 -21.17 53.73 26.46
CA GLU A 123 -21.23 52.56 27.33
C GLU A 123 -22.51 51.74 27.12
N GLN A 124 -23.66 52.40 26.89
CA GLN A 124 -24.91 51.73 26.58
C GLN A 124 -24.88 51.06 25.19
N LEU A 125 -24.32 51.74 24.18
CA LEU A 125 -24.19 51.19 22.83
C LEU A 125 -23.24 49.97 22.81
N VAL A 126 -22.13 50.05 23.55
CA VAL A 126 -21.17 48.95 23.70
C VAL A 126 -21.82 47.77 24.42
N ASN A 127 -22.53 48.00 25.52
CA ASN A 127 -23.26 46.92 26.21
C ASN A 127 -24.34 46.28 25.32
N ALA A 128 -25.09 47.07 24.55
CA ALA A 128 -26.08 46.55 23.60
C ALA A 128 -25.43 45.65 22.54
N ARG A 129 -24.27 46.05 21.99
CA ARG A 129 -23.49 45.25 21.05
C ARG A 129 -22.90 43.99 21.67
N LEU A 130 -22.38 44.06 22.90
CA LEU A 130 -21.88 42.88 23.62
C LEU A 130 -22.98 41.84 23.86
N ILE A 131 -24.19 42.29 24.21
CA ILE A 131 -25.36 41.40 24.38
C ILE A 131 -25.77 40.77 23.05
N GLU A 132 -25.75 41.54 21.95
CA GLU A 132 -26.03 41.05 20.60
C GLU A 132 -25.00 39.98 20.18
N PHE A 133 -23.71 40.26 20.35
CA PHE A 133 -22.62 39.32 20.07
C PHE A 133 -22.70 38.04 20.91
N ALA A 134 -23.00 38.15 22.21
CA ALA A 134 -23.13 36.98 23.08
C ALA A 134 -24.31 36.07 22.65
N LYS A 135 -25.43 36.67 22.24
CA LYS A 135 -26.59 35.94 21.72
C LYS A 135 -26.26 35.23 20.41
N GLU A 136 -25.62 35.93 19.48
CA GLU A 136 -25.22 35.37 18.19
C GLU A 136 -24.23 34.21 18.37
N GLN A 137 -23.22 34.39 19.23
CA GLN A 137 -22.26 33.34 19.54
C GLN A 137 -22.93 32.11 20.17
N GLN A 138 -23.93 32.29 21.05
CA GLN A 138 -24.65 31.17 21.65
C GLN A 138 -25.45 30.36 20.62
N VAL A 139 -26.08 31.03 19.64
CA VAL A 139 -26.81 30.36 18.55
C VAL A 139 -25.84 29.58 17.66
N VAL A 140 -24.71 30.19 17.27
CA VAL A 140 -23.68 29.53 16.47
C VAL A 140 -23.11 28.30 17.20
N MET A 141 -22.84 28.42 18.50
CA MET A 141 -22.35 27.28 19.30
C MET A 141 -23.39 26.16 19.44
N ALA A 142 -24.69 26.49 19.53
CA ALA A 142 -25.76 25.50 19.54
C ALA A 142 -25.85 24.74 18.21
N GLU A 143 -25.71 25.44 17.09
CA GLU A 143 -25.69 24.84 15.75
C GLU A 143 -24.44 23.96 15.55
N PHE A 144 -23.26 24.44 15.96
CA PHE A 144 -22.02 23.64 15.92
C PHE A 144 -22.11 22.37 16.76
N ASN A 145 -22.69 22.43 17.96
CA ASN A 145 -22.87 21.25 18.80
C ASN A 145 -23.79 20.21 18.13
N GLN A 146 -24.88 20.64 17.48
CA GLN A 146 -25.73 19.72 16.73
C GLN A 146 -24.98 19.08 15.54
N ASP A 147 -24.22 19.85 14.76
CA ASP A 147 -23.43 19.32 13.65
C ASP A 147 -22.38 18.31 14.13
N ILE A 148 -21.65 18.60 15.20
CA ILE A 148 -20.66 17.68 15.78
C ILE A 148 -21.32 16.38 16.24
N ILE A 149 -22.45 16.45 16.95
CA ILE A 149 -23.17 15.26 17.41
C ILE A 149 -23.63 14.42 16.21
N SER A 150 -24.19 15.06 15.17
CA SER A 150 -24.63 14.37 13.96
C SER A 150 -23.46 13.67 13.26
N ARG A 151 -22.33 14.37 13.08
CA ARG A 151 -21.12 13.79 12.47
C ARG A 151 -20.55 12.64 13.28
N GLN A 152 -20.63 12.72 14.61
CA GLN A 152 -20.17 11.64 15.49
C GLN A 152 -21.06 10.40 15.36
N GLN A 153 -22.38 10.58 15.27
CA GLN A 153 -23.32 9.48 15.03
C GLN A 153 -23.09 8.83 13.67
N ASP A 154 -22.92 9.62 12.61
CA ASP A 154 -22.67 9.11 11.26
C ASP A 154 -21.35 8.34 11.15
N ASN A 155 -20.29 8.86 11.76
CA ASN A 155 -18.99 8.17 11.77
C ASN A 155 -19.06 6.87 12.57
N ASN A 156 -19.71 6.86 13.73
CA ASN A 156 -19.90 5.64 14.52
C ASN A 156 -20.72 4.60 13.75
N LEU A 157 -21.75 5.02 13.02
CA LEU A 157 -22.55 4.12 12.19
C LEU A 157 -21.69 3.54 11.06
N LYS A 158 -20.92 4.36 10.33
CA LYS A 158 -20.02 3.87 9.28
C LYS A 158 -18.99 2.87 9.81
N LEU A 159 -18.39 3.15 10.97
CA LEU A 159 -17.44 2.24 11.61
C LEU A 159 -18.13 0.93 12.02
N ALA A 160 -19.31 0.99 12.64
CA ALA A 160 -20.08 -0.18 13.00
C ALA A 160 -20.48 -1.01 11.76
N THR A 161 -20.96 -0.36 10.69
CA THR A 161 -21.28 -1.01 9.41
C THR A 161 -20.04 -1.66 8.79
N TYR A 162 -18.89 -0.96 8.80
CA TYR A 162 -17.64 -1.50 8.30
C TYR A 162 -17.23 -2.75 9.09
N VAL A 163 -17.17 -2.67 10.42
CA VAL A 163 -16.83 -3.81 11.29
C VAL A 163 -17.80 -4.98 11.10
N LEU A 164 -19.10 -4.71 11.01
CA LEU A 164 -20.11 -5.75 10.77
C LEU A 164 -19.96 -6.38 9.38
N SER A 165 -19.68 -5.58 8.34
CA SER A 165 -19.48 -6.08 6.98
C SER A 165 -18.19 -6.90 6.88
N ALA A 166 -17.08 -6.42 7.42
CA ALA A 166 -15.82 -7.13 7.50
C ALA A 166 -15.98 -8.45 8.26
N SER A 167 -16.65 -8.44 9.42
CA SER A 167 -16.94 -9.67 10.18
C SER A 167 -17.81 -10.66 9.41
N ARG A 168 -18.77 -10.19 8.61
CA ARG A 168 -19.60 -11.08 7.77
C ARG A 168 -18.79 -11.69 6.64
N THR A 169 -17.93 -10.90 6.00
CA THR A 169 -17.04 -11.36 4.93
C THR A 169 -16.00 -12.36 5.46
N GLU A 170 -15.34 -12.03 6.57
CA GLU A 170 -14.37 -12.91 7.23
C GLU A 170 -15.02 -14.24 7.63
N ARG A 171 -16.18 -14.22 8.27
CA ARG A 171 -16.92 -15.46 8.60
C ARG A 171 -17.36 -16.26 7.37
N GLN A 172 -17.72 -15.60 6.27
CA GLN A 172 -18.03 -16.31 5.03
C GLN A 172 -16.80 -17.02 4.47
N GLN A 173 -15.65 -16.36 4.51
CA GLN A 173 -14.39 -16.91 4.08
C GLN A 173 -13.95 -18.06 5.01
N ASP A 174 -14.10 -17.90 6.33
CA ASP A 174 -13.82 -18.94 7.31
C ASP A 174 -14.69 -20.17 7.11
N ILE A 175 -16.01 -19.99 6.90
CA ILE A 175 -16.93 -21.10 6.61
C ILE A 175 -16.53 -21.79 5.32
N SER A 176 -16.16 -21.04 4.28
CA SER A 176 -15.69 -21.61 3.02
C SER A 176 -14.43 -22.47 3.23
N ASN A 177 -13.48 -21.97 4.02
CA ASN A 177 -12.24 -22.68 4.34
C ASN A 177 -12.51 -23.95 5.18
N ILE A 178 -13.46 -23.90 6.12
CA ILE A 178 -13.88 -25.07 6.90
C ILE A 178 -14.52 -26.11 5.98
N VAL A 179 -15.38 -25.69 5.05
CA VAL A 179 -16.03 -26.61 4.10
C VAL A 179 -15.01 -27.26 3.17
N SER A 180 -14.05 -26.51 2.64
CA SER A 180 -12.99 -27.08 1.80
C SER A 180 -12.14 -28.08 2.58
N PHE A 181 -11.74 -27.75 3.82
CA PHE A 181 -10.98 -28.66 4.68
C PHE A 181 -11.74 -29.96 4.99
N VAL A 182 -13.04 -29.88 5.27
CA VAL A 182 -13.86 -31.09 5.51
C VAL A 182 -13.97 -31.94 4.25
N ASN A 183 -14.07 -31.35 3.07
CA ASN A 183 -14.11 -32.10 1.82
C ASN A 183 -12.77 -32.78 1.52
N GLU A 184 -11.67 -32.05 1.69
CA GLU A 184 -10.31 -32.58 1.53
C GLU A 184 -10.05 -33.75 2.49
N ALA A 185 -10.43 -33.61 3.77
CA ALA A 185 -10.30 -34.69 4.74
C ALA A 185 -11.11 -35.95 4.36
N ARG A 186 -12.32 -35.78 3.81
CA ARG A 186 -13.13 -36.91 3.33
C ARG A 186 -12.51 -37.59 2.11
N GLU A 187 -11.94 -36.82 1.19
CA GLU A 187 -11.28 -37.35 0.00
C GLU A 187 -10.01 -38.12 0.37
N GLU A 188 -9.20 -37.57 1.27
CA GLU A 188 -8.02 -38.21 1.86
C GLU A 188 -8.40 -39.52 2.56
N ASP A 189 -9.45 -39.54 3.38
CA ASP A 189 -9.92 -40.74 4.08
C ASP A 189 -10.35 -41.84 3.09
N ASN A 190 -11.11 -41.48 2.04
CA ASN A 190 -11.53 -42.40 0.99
C ASN A 190 -10.32 -42.98 0.24
N LEU A 191 -9.34 -42.12 -0.10
CA LEU A 191 -8.12 -42.52 -0.78
C LEU A 191 -7.29 -43.46 0.11
N GLN A 192 -7.10 -43.13 1.38
CA GLN A 192 -6.36 -43.95 2.32
C GLN A 192 -7.03 -45.31 2.55
N GLN A 193 -8.35 -45.37 2.58
CA GLN A 193 -9.10 -46.63 2.66
C GLN A 193 -8.88 -47.48 1.40
N SER A 194 -8.92 -46.88 0.21
CA SER A 194 -8.66 -47.58 -1.06
C SER A 194 -7.25 -48.16 -1.12
N LEU A 195 -6.23 -47.41 -0.67
CA LEU A 195 -4.84 -47.88 -0.62
C LEU A 195 -4.67 -49.04 0.37
N LYS A 196 -5.29 -48.96 1.55
CA LYS A 196 -5.27 -50.06 2.53
C LYS A 196 -5.88 -51.33 1.94
N MET A 197 -6.99 -51.22 1.19
CA MET A 197 -7.60 -52.37 0.52
C MET A 197 -6.68 -52.96 -0.55
N GLN A 198 -6.10 -52.15 -1.42
CA GLN A 198 -5.13 -52.62 -2.43
C GLN A 198 -3.92 -53.34 -1.79
N GLN A 199 -3.42 -52.83 -0.67
CA GLN A 199 -2.34 -53.48 0.08
C GLN A 199 -2.76 -54.83 0.68
N LEU A 200 -4.00 -54.95 1.18
CA LEU A 200 -4.53 -56.22 1.68
C LEU A 200 -4.70 -57.23 0.56
N ASP A 201 -5.24 -56.82 -0.60
CA ASP A 201 -5.38 -57.67 -1.78
C ASP A 201 -4.03 -58.19 -2.25
N TYR A 202 -3.02 -57.32 -2.34
CA TYR A 202 -1.66 -57.71 -2.70
C TYR A 202 -1.07 -58.73 -1.72
N LYS A 203 -1.25 -58.51 -0.40
CA LYS A 203 -0.79 -59.46 0.64
C LYS A 203 -1.50 -60.80 0.56
N LEU A 204 -2.83 -60.81 0.36
CA LEU A 204 -3.62 -62.04 0.19
C LEU A 204 -3.21 -62.79 -1.08
N GLN A 205 -2.97 -62.09 -2.18
CA GLN A 205 -2.50 -62.69 -3.42
C GLN A 205 -1.10 -63.30 -3.24
N ALA A 206 -0.18 -62.59 -2.61
CA ALA A 206 1.15 -63.10 -2.29
C ALA A 206 1.10 -64.33 -1.35
N GLN A 207 0.24 -64.32 -0.32
CA GLN A 207 0.03 -65.46 0.57
C GLN A 207 -0.60 -66.66 -0.16
N THR A 208 -1.55 -66.43 -1.05
CA THR A 208 -2.19 -67.47 -1.88
C THR A 208 -1.18 -68.11 -2.83
N ILE A 209 -0.25 -67.32 -3.38
CA ILE A 209 0.85 -67.84 -4.21
C ILE A 209 1.82 -68.66 -3.35
N GLY A 210 2.19 -68.19 -2.16
CA GLY A 210 3.02 -68.96 -1.22
C GLY A 210 2.39 -70.30 -0.82
N TYR A 211 1.10 -70.31 -0.47
CA TYR A 211 0.37 -71.53 -0.12
C TYR A 211 0.21 -72.51 -1.29
N ARG A 212 0.13 -72.00 -2.53
CA ARG A 212 0.14 -72.83 -3.74
C ARG A 212 1.50 -73.46 -4.03
N ILE A 213 2.60 -72.80 -3.65
CA ILE A 213 3.96 -73.33 -3.83
C ILE A 213 4.26 -74.40 -2.77
N ASP A 214 3.88 -74.16 -1.50
CA ASP A 214 4.06 -75.13 -0.41
C ASP A 214 3.11 -76.33 -0.51
N GLY A 215 1.90 -76.15 -1.08
CA GLY A 215 0.97 -77.25 -1.35
C GLY A 215 1.38 -78.16 -2.53
N GLN A 216 2.40 -77.79 -3.30
CA GLN A 216 2.86 -78.56 -4.46
C GLN A 216 4.20 -79.27 -4.21
N SER A 217 4.78 -79.18 -3.01
CA SER A 217 5.98 -79.93 -2.62
C SER A 217 5.71 -81.30 -1.97
N ASP A 218 4.44 -81.65 -1.69
CA ASP A 218 4.07 -82.92 -1.04
C ASP A 218 3.45 -83.98 -1.97
N ALA A 219 3.46 -83.75 -3.29
CA ALA A 219 3.08 -84.78 -4.26
C ALA A 219 4.24 -85.77 -4.48
N LYS A 220 4.27 -86.82 -3.65
CA LYS A 220 5.14 -88.00 -3.80
C LYS A 220 5.03 -88.55 -5.24
N PRO A 221 6.14 -88.79 -5.96
CA PRO A 221 6.10 -89.42 -7.28
C PRO A 221 5.69 -90.88 -7.13
N ASP A 222 4.54 -91.24 -7.72
CA ASP A 222 4.13 -92.63 -7.90
C ASP A 222 4.97 -93.26 -9.00
N THR A 223 5.86 -94.18 -8.61
CA THR A 223 6.70 -94.95 -9.52
C THR A 223 6.24 -96.40 -9.56
N SER A 224 6.03 -96.88 -10.79
CA SER A 224 5.98 -98.29 -11.24
C SER A 224 4.57 -98.93 -11.26
N ASN A 225 3.89 -98.96 -12.40
CA ASN A 225 4.09 -99.89 -13.54
C ASN A 225 4.01 -101.38 -13.16
N LYS A 226 2.88 -102.04 -13.50
CA LYS A 226 2.85 -103.27 -14.32
C LYS A 226 1.42 -103.63 -14.79
N GLN A 227 1.26 -103.61 -16.11
CA GLN A 227 0.24 -104.24 -16.97
C GLN A 227 0.15 -105.78 -16.76
N PRO A 228 -0.80 -106.51 -17.39
CA PRO A 228 -1.75 -106.13 -18.45
C PRO A 228 -3.24 -106.12 -18.05
#